data_AF-A0A940J8P8-F1
#
_entry.id   AF-A0A940J8P8-F1
#
_cell.length_a   1.000
_cell.length_b   1.000
_cell.length_c   1.000
_cell.angle_alpha   90.00
_cell.angle_beta   90.00
_cell.angle_gamma   90.00
#
_symmetry.space_group_name_H-M   'P 1'
#
loop_
_entity.id
_entity.type
_entity.pdbx_description
1 polymer ?
#
loop_
_entity_poly.entity_id
_entity_poly.type
_entity_poly.pdbx_seq_one_letter_code
_entity_poly.pdbx_strand_id
1 'polypeptide(L)'
;MVSEFCLYELAPALGLTPEGGRYLVAHALELFHRLPRLWERVQSGSLPAWRARRVADKTIALSPEAAGFVDAQVAQYAPRIGNAALDRLVEEAIARHMPEMAAEVAEQAAEGRHITINHQQVSFAGTSLLQGELDLPDALDLDKVLQAGAEQQMALGSTESLDVRRALALGALARGEQFLGLATPDTERVETPRRITRQIVLYVHLSDRAIGNPHGIGRVESPNILLTAAQVAAWCGLPDSQVIVRPVIDLNNRVSVESYEIPDRLREQVILRDLGCVAPYCTKRARRADIDHVREWIVGGSTGDLNLAPLCRGHHRLKTFSAWTYTMLQPGSYLWRSPLGQVYFRDGTGTRDLTPRPVDPPGG
;
A
#
# COMPACT_ATOMS: atom_id res chain seq x y z
N MET A 1 30.15 7.68 1.39
CA MET A 1 29.24 6.51 1.33
C MET A 1 28.28 6.64 2.51
N VAL A 2 26.98 6.86 2.26
CA VAL A 2 25.99 6.92 3.35
C VAL A 2 25.76 5.49 3.82
N SER A 3 25.98 5.21 5.11
CA SER A 3 25.73 3.87 5.67
C SER A 3 24.24 3.51 5.51
N GLU A 4 23.94 2.25 5.18
CA GLU A 4 22.56 1.71 5.09
C GLU A 4 21.73 2.07 6.35
N PHE A 5 22.39 2.17 7.51
CA PHE A 5 21.76 2.46 8.79
C PHE A 5 21.56 3.94 9.11
N CYS A 6 22.21 4.86 8.39
CA CYS A 6 22.02 6.31 8.62
C CYS A 6 20.57 6.76 8.37
N LEU A 7 19.87 6.14 7.41
CA LEU A 7 18.46 6.46 7.15
C LEU A 7 17.54 6.02 8.29
N TYR A 8 17.89 4.95 9.00
CA TYR A 8 17.14 4.45 10.14
C TYR A 8 17.34 5.30 11.40
N GLU A 9 18.40 6.12 11.47
CA GLU A 9 18.55 7.20 12.45
C GLU A 9 17.75 8.44 12.05
N LEU A 10 17.96 8.91 10.81
CA LEU A 10 17.42 10.18 10.36
C LEU A 10 15.89 10.17 10.26
N ALA A 11 15.30 9.11 9.71
CA ALA A 11 13.85 9.11 9.44
C ALA A 11 13.03 9.17 10.74
N PRO A 12 13.29 8.33 11.77
CA PRO A 12 12.59 8.44 13.04
C PRO A 12 12.83 9.77 13.76
N ALA A 13 14.04 10.34 13.67
CA ALA A 13 14.37 11.64 14.26
C ALA A 13 13.49 12.78 13.72
N LEU A 14 13.09 12.67 12.45
CA LEU A 14 12.21 13.62 11.76
C LEU A 14 10.73 13.21 11.85
N GLY A 15 10.39 12.14 12.56
CA GLY A 15 9.03 11.60 12.62
C GLY A 15 8.53 11.03 11.30
N LEU A 16 9.45 10.61 10.42
CA LEU A 16 9.15 10.09 9.08
C LEU A 16 9.18 8.57 9.06
N THR A 17 8.41 7.99 8.13
CA THR A 17 8.58 6.58 7.77
C THR A 17 9.98 6.36 7.16
N PRO A 18 10.56 5.15 7.22
CA PRO A 18 11.85 4.87 6.60
C PRO A 18 11.91 5.23 5.12
N GLU A 19 10.80 4.98 4.40
CA GLU A 19 10.65 5.34 3.00
C GLU A 19 10.57 6.85 2.80
N GLY A 20 9.81 7.57 3.64
CA GLY A 20 9.76 9.03 3.62
C GLY A 20 11.12 9.68 3.88
N GLY A 21 11.91 9.13 4.81
CA GLY A 21 13.29 9.58 5.04
C GLY A 21 14.21 9.30 3.85
N ARG A 22 14.07 8.15 3.19
CA ARG A 22 14.82 7.83 1.96
C ARG A 22 14.51 8.83 0.85
N TYR A 23 13.22 9.11 0.60
CA TYR A 23 12.83 10.11 -0.39
C TYR A 23 13.33 11.51 -0.02
N LEU A 24 13.28 11.88 1.26
CA LEU A 24 13.80 13.18 1.70
C LEU A 24 15.29 13.35 1.37
N VAL A 25 16.12 12.36 1.70
CA VAL A 25 17.56 12.38 1.38
C VAL A 25 17.79 12.34 -0.12
N ALA A 26 17.06 11.49 -0.84
CA ALA A 26 17.16 11.40 -2.30
C ALA A 26 16.82 12.74 -2.98
N HIS A 27 15.72 13.38 -2.58
CA HIS A 27 15.33 14.70 -3.10
C HIS A 27 16.35 15.78 -2.72
N ALA A 28 16.92 15.73 -1.51
CA ALA A 28 17.95 16.69 -1.10
C ALA A 28 19.23 16.55 -1.93
N LEU A 29 19.68 15.32 -2.19
CA LEU A 29 20.84 15.05 -3.03
C LEU A 29 20.59 15.43 -4.49
N GLU A 30 19.42 15.12 -5.03
CA GLU A 30 19.00 15.52 -6.38
C GLU A 30 19.01 17.05 -6.53
N LEU A 31 18.41 17.76 -5.59
CA LEU A 31 18.41 19.22 -5.58
C LEU A 31 19.83 19.80 -5.51
N PHE A 32 20.65 19.28 -4.59
CA PHE A 32 21.98 19.81 -4.36
C PHE A 32 22.94 19.55 -5.53
N HIS A 33 22.89 18.36 -6.14
CA HIS A 33 23.87 17.96 -7.16
C HIS A 33 23.41 18.21 -8.60
N ARG A 34 22.11 18.16 -8.87
CA ARG A 34 21.58 18.15 -10.26
C ARG A 34 20.61 19.27 -10.58
N LEU A 35 20.01 19.92 -9.58
CA LEU A 35 19.10 21.05 -9.76
C LEU A 35 19.62 22.32 -9.02
N PRO A 36 20.83 22.81 -9.35
CA PRO A 36 21.49 23.87 -8.59
C PRO A 36 20.70 25.19 -8.56
N ARG A 37 19.95 25.53 -9.62
CA ARG A 37 19.17 26.77 -9.64
C ARG A 37 17.97 26.68 -8.71
N LEU A 38 17.27 25.55 -8.69
CA LEU A 38 16.20 25.30 -7.71
C LEU A 38 16.74 25.25 -6.28
N TRP A 39 17.93 24.66 -6.07
CA TRP A 39 18.57 24.64 -4.76
C TRP A 39 18.87 26.05 -4.23
N GLU A 40 19.45 26.93 -5.06
CA GLU A 40 19.69 28.33 -4.70
C GLU A 40 18.40 29.06 -4.31
N ARG A 41 17.29 28.77 -5.00
CA ARG A 41 15.98 29.33 -4.67
C ARG A 41 15.41 28.84 -3.35
N VAL A 42 15.64 27.58 -3.00
CA VAL A 42 15.27 27.03 -1.69
C VAL A 42 16.10 27.68 -0.59
N GLN A 43 17.43 27.78 -0.78
CA GLN A 43 18.35 28.38 0.20
C GLN A 43 18.07 29.87 0.44
N SER A 44 17.68 30.60 -0.61
CA SER A 44 17.27 32.02 -0.50
C SER A 44 15.86 32.23 0.08
N GLY A 45 15.11 31.16 0.35
CA GLY A 45 13.72 31.23 0.81
C GLY A 45 12.71 31.67 -0.25
N SER A 46 13.14 31.85 -1.51
CA SER A 46 12.26 32.26 -2.62
C SER A 46 11.39 31.14 -3.19
N LEU A 47 11.66 29.88 -2.81
CA LEU A 47 10.88 28.71 -3.17
C LEU A 47 10.71 27.77 -1.97
N PRO A 48 9.46 27.41 -1.58
CA PRO A 48 9.24 26.41 -0.53
C PRO A 48 9.82 25.04 -0.88
N ALA A 49 10.50 24.40 0.08
CA ALA A 49 11.20 23.12 -0.13
C ALA A 49 10.30 22.01 -0.70
N TRP A 50 9.03 21.93 -0.30
CA TRP A 50 8.11 20.91 -0.80
C TRP A 50 7.87 21.02 -2.32
N ARG A 51 7.95 22.22 -2.90
CA ARG A 51 7.80 22.42 -4.35
C ARG A 51 9.04 22.00 -5.11
N ALA A 52 10.21 22.33 -4.57
CA ALA A 52 11.49 21.89 -5.14
C ALA A 52 11.59 20.36 -5.11
N ARG A 53 11.18 19.73 -3.99
CA ARG A 53 11.12 18.27 -3.86
C ARG A 53 10.18 17.62 -4.88
N ARG A 54 9.06 18.26 -5.25
CA ARG A 54 8.18 17.77 -6.32
C ARG A 54 8.88 17.73 -7.68
N VAL A 55 9.77 18.67 -7.96
CA VAL A 55 10.58 18.65 -9.19
C VAL A 55 11.62 17.53 -9.09
N ALA A 56 12.34 17.45 -7.97
CA ALA A 56 13.33 16.41 -7.72
C ALA A 56 12.76 14.99 -7.87
N ASP A 57 11.53 14.77 -7.41
CA ASP A 57 10.82 13.49 -7.54
C ASP A 57 10.66 13.04 -9.00
N LYS A 58 10.45 13.99 -9.91
CA LYS A 58 10.29 13.73 -11.35
C LYS A 58 11.61 13.70 -12.13
N THR A 59 12.66 14.33 -11.62
CA THR A 59 13.96 14.38 -12.30
C THR A 59 14.93 13.29 -11.86
N ILE A 60 14.69 12.62 -10.73
CA ILE A 60 15.62 11.64 -10.17
C ILE A 60 15.93 10.48 -11.12
N ALA A 61 14.96 10.07 -11.94
CA ALA A 61 15.11 9.00 -12.94
C ALA A 61 15.71 9.48 -14.27
N LEU A 62 15.85 10.80 -14.48
CA LEU A 62 16.36 11.37 -15.72
C LEU A 62 17.89 11.31 -15.81
N SER A 63 18.45 11.59 -16.99
CA SER A 63 19.89 11.84 -17.18
C SER A 63 20.30 13.20 -16.61
N PRO A 64 21.59 13.43 -16.30
CA PRO A 64 22.08 14.74 -15.83
C PRO A 64 21.70 15.90 -16.77
N GLU A 65 21.76 15.68 -18.09
CA GLU A 65 21.43 16.67 -19.11
C GLU A 65 19.93 17.00 -19.11
N ALA A 66 19.07 15.98 -19.05
CA ALA A 66 17.63 16.14 -18.98
C ALA A 66 17.19 16.86 -17.69
N ALA A 67 17.76 16.49 -16.53
CA ALA A 67 17.51 17.17 -15.27
C ALA A 67 17.97 18.63 -15.29
N GLY A 68 19.14 18.92 -15.87
CA GLY A 68 19.65 20.28 -16.04
C GLY A 68 18.76 21.14 -16.95
N PHE A 69 18.17 20.56 -17.99
CA PHE A 69 17.17 21.22 -18.82
C PHE A 69 15.93 21.57 -18.00
N VAL A 70 15.38 20.63 -17.22
CA VAL A 70 14.22 20.87 -16.35
C VAL A 70 14.54 21.94 -15.31
N ASP A 71 15.70 21.90 -14.65
CA ASP A 71 16.13 22.94 -13.69
C ASP A 71 16.16 24.32 -14.34
N ALA A 72 16.76 24.44 -15.54
CA ALA A 72 16.87 25.70 -16.24
C ALA A 72 15.51 26.34 -16.57
N GLN A 73 14.53 25.53 -16.99
CA GLN A 73 13.19 25.98 -17.36
C GLN A 73 12.32 26.26 -16.12
N VAL A 74 12.36 25.36 -15.14
CA VAL A 74 11.50 25.45 -13.95
C VAL A 74 12.00 26.51 -12.98
N ALA A 75 13.31 26.73 -12.87
CA ALA A 75 13.87 27.63 -11.87
C ALA A 75 13.35 29.06 -11.96
N GLN A 76 12.87 29.56 -13.11
CA GLN A 76 12.27 30.90 -13.19
C GLN A 76 10.80 30.92 -12.73
N TYR A 77 10.04 29.88 -13.06
CA TYR A 77 8.59 29.81 -12.87
C TYR A 77 8.13 28.85 -11.75
N ALA A 78 9.06 28.27 -10.99
CA ALA A 78 8.79 27.30 -9.92
C ALA A 78 7.69 27.71 -8.91
N PRO A 79 7.52 29.00 -8.53
CA PRO A 79 6.42 29.42 -7.67
C PRO A 79 5.03 29.40 -8.31
N ARG A 80 4.91 29.20 -9.63
CA ARG A 80 3.62 29.22 -10.35
C ARG A 80 3.36 27.96 -11.17
N ILE A 81 4.35 27.08 -11.33
CA ILE A 81 4.19 25.89 -12.17
C ILE A 81 3.21 24.87 -11.53
N GLY A 82 2.18 24.51 -12.29
CA GLY A 82 1.25 23.42 -11.97
C GLY A 82 1.81 22.04 -12.33
N ASN A 83 1.20 20.96 -11.84
CA ASN A 83 1.66 19.59 -12.09
C ASN A 83 1.73 19.27 -13.59
N ALA A 84 0.63 19.48 -14.33
CA ALA A 84 0.56 19.18 -15.76
C ALA A 84 1.55 19.99 -16.63
N ALA A 85 1.99 21.17 -16.15
CA ALA A 85 3.02 21.94 -16.84
C ALA A 85 4.43 21.36 -16.57
N LEU A 86 4.67 20.89 -15.34
CA LEU A 86 5.90 20.20 -14.99
C LEU A 86 6.02 18.85 -15.72
N ASP A 87 4.93 18.09 -15.83
CA ASP A 87 4.89 16.81 -16.52
C ASP A 87 5.28 16.95 -18.00
N ARG A 88 4.68 17.92 -18.70
CA ARG A 88 5.03 18.25 -20.09
C ARG A 88 6.51 18.63 -20.26
N LEU A 89 7.08 19.39 -19.32
CA LEU A 89 8.51 19.74 -19.37
C LEU A 89 9.41 18.53 -19.17
N VAL A 90 9.01 17.58 -18.32
CA VAL A 90 9.75 16.34 -18.09
C VAL A 90 9.66 15.44 -19.33
N GLU A 91 8.48 15.30 -19.93
CA GLU A 91 8.31 14.59 -21.21
C GLU A 91 9.16 15.22 -22.33
N GLU A 92 9.16 16.55 -22.44
CA GLU A 92 10.00 17.29 -23.38
C GLU A 92 11.50 17.05 -23.11
N ALA A 93 11.91 17.00 -21.84
CA ALA A 93 13.29 16.72 -21.45
C ALA A 93 13.69 15.29 -21.84
N ILE A 94 12.83 14.30 -21.58
CA ILE A 94 13.04 12.90 -21.97
C ILE A 94 13.17 12.78 -23.49
N ALA A 95 12.22 13.35 -24.24
CA ALA A 95 12.23 13.29 -25.71
C ALA A 95 13.49 13.90 -26.33
N ARG A 96 14.03 14.97 -25.73
CA ARG A 96 15.22 15.66 -26.27
C ARG A 96 16.55 15.06 -25.82
N HIS A 97 16.64 14.63 -24.58
CA HIS A 97 17.91 14.29 -23.94
C HIS A 97 18.03 12.80 -23.58
N MET A 98 16.96 12.02 -23.73
CA MET A 98 16.91 10.58 -23.45
C MET A 98 16.08 9.83 -24.51
N PRO A 99 16.48 9.88 -25.80
CA PRO A 99 15.67 9.31 -26.89
C PRO A 99 15.49 7.79 -26.77
N GLU A 100 16.47 7.07 -26.22
CA GLU A 100 16.37 5.62 -25.96
C GLU A 100 15.30 5.32 -24.90
N MET A 101 15.32 6.02 -23.77
CA MET A 101 14.27 5.88 -22.74
C MET A 101 12.90 6.31 -23.26
N ALA A 102 12.83 7.33 -24.14
CA ALA A 102 11.58 7.72 -24.78
C ALA A 102 11.04 6.59 -25.67
N ALA A 103 11.91 5.90 -26.41
CA ALA A 103 11.53 4.75 -27.23
C ALA A 103 11.10 3.55 -26.36
N GLU A 104 11.83 3.25 -25.28
CA GLU A 104 11.47 2.20 -24.33
C GLU A 104 10.14 2.48 -23.63
N VAL A 105 9.88 3.72 -23.21
CA VAL A 105 8.59 4.10 -22.61
C VAL A 105 7.46 3.99 -23.63
N ALA A 106 7.69 4.34 -24.89
CA ALA A 106 6.69 4.17 -25.95
C ALA A 106 6.43 2.68 -26.26
N GLU A 107 7.47 1.85 -26.26
CA GLU A 107 7.36 0.40 -26.42
C GLU A 107 6.66 -0.24 -25.22
N GLN A 108 7.04 0.14 -23.99
CA GLN A 108 6.37 -0.29 -22.76
C GLN A 108 4.94 0.21 -22.64
N ALA A 109 4.59 1.37 -23.22
CA ALA A 109 3.20 1.81 -23.31
C ALA A 109 2.42 0.94 -24.32
N ALA A 110 3.05 0.53 -25.42
CA ALA A 110 2.47 -0.43 -26.36
C ALA A 110 2.35 -1.85 -25.78
N GLU A 111 3.26 -2.23 -24.88
CA GLU A 111 3.22 -3.48 -24.09
C GLU A 111 2.42 -3.33 -22.79
N GLY A 112 2.09 -2.11 -22.38
CA GLY A 112 1.50 -1.72 -21.10
C GLY A 112 0.01 -1.97 -21.01
N ARG A 113 -0.55 -2.70 -21.97
CA ARG A 113 -1.93 -3.16 -21.98
C ARG A 113 -2.16 -4.08 -20.80
N HIS A 114 -2.80 -3.54 -19.77
CA HIS A 114 -3.06 -4.29 -18.56
C HIS A 114 -4.37 -3.83 -17.95
N ILE A 115 -5.08 -4.77 -17.33
CA ILE A 115 -6.19 -4.49 -16.44
C ILE A 115 -5.82 -5.05 -15.07
N THR A 116 -5.78 -4.18 -14.07
CA THR A 116 -5.60 -4.55 -12.67
C THR A 116 -6.91 -4.45 -11.93
N ILE A 117 -7.27 -5.51 -11.21
CA ILE A 117 -8.40 -5.52 -10.28
C ILE A 117 -7.84 -5.55 -8.86
N ASN A 118 -8.01 -4.46 -8.12
CA ASN A 118 -7.49 -4.35 -6.76
C ASN A 118 -8.46 -4.98 -5.76
N HIS A 119 -8.23 -6.26 -5.44
CA HIS A 119 -8.99 -6.98 -4.42
C HIS A 119 -8.66 -6.55 -2.97
N GLN A 120 -7.65 -5.71 -2.77
CA GLN A 120 -7.19 -5.27 -1.44
C GLN A 120 -7.83 -3.95 -0.98
N GLN A 121 -8.49 -3.23 -1.89
CA GLN A 121 -9.29 -2.03 -1.63
C GLN A 121 -10.74 -2.31 -2.02
N VAL A 122 -11.42 -3.11 -1.20
CA VAL A 122 -12.88 -3.25 -1.30
C VAL A 122 -13.50 -2.08 -0.53
N SER A 123 -14.34 -1.28 -1.19
CA SER A 123 -15.08 -0.20 -0.52
C SER A 123 -15.99 -0.78 0.57
N PHE A 124 -16.47 0.05 1.49
CA PHE A 124 -17.46 -0.36 2.50
C PHE A 124 -18.71 -1.03 1.86
N ALA A 125 -19.01 -0.72 0.60
CA ALA A 125 -20.14 -1.28 -0.16
C ALA A 125 -19.83 -2.62 -0.86
N GLY A 126 -18.64 -3.21 -0.68
CA GLY A 126 -18.29 -4.49 -1.31
C GLY A 126 -17.82 -4.38 -2.77
N THR A 127 -17.47 -3.18 -3.25
CA THR A 127 -16.97 -2.96 -4.63
C THR A 127 -15.44 -2.95 -4.68
N SER A 128 -14.83 -3.53 -5.73
CA SER A 128 -13.38 -3.48 -5.98
C SER A 128 -13.04 -2.47 -7.07
N LEU A 129 -11.90 -1.80 -6.94
CA LEU A 129 -11.41 -0.86 -7.97
C LEU A 129 -10.80 -1.64 -9.15
N LEU A 130 -11.31 -1.38 -10.35
CA LEU A 130 -10.74 -1.83 -11.62
C LEU A 130 -10.10 -0.63 -12.31
N GLN A 131 -8.82 -0.77 -12.69
CA GLN A 131 -8.07 0.23 -13.44
C GLN A 131 -7.22 -0.48 -14.48
N GLY A 132 -7.02 0.14 -15.64
CA GLY A 132 -6.22 -0.44 -16.70
C GLY A 132 -6.05 0.50 -17.87
N GLU A 133 -5.11 0.15 -18.74
CA GLU A 133 -4.81 0.84 -19.98
C GLU A 133 -5.12 -0.10 -21.14
N LEU A 134 -5.91 0.41 -22.09
CA LEU A 134 -6.36 -0.29 -23.30
C LEU A 134 -5.99 0.54 -24.52
N ASP A 135 -5.91 -0.10 -25.68
CA ASP A 135 -5.82 0.62 -26.95
C ASP A 135 -7.05 1.49 -27.14
N LEU A 136 -6.87 2.69 -27.71
CA LEU A 136 -7.97 3.65 -27.88
C LEU A 136 -9.18 3.04 -28.63
N PRO A 137 -9.01 2.25 -29.71
CA PRO A 137 -10.14 1.56 -30.35
C PRO A 137 -10.87 0.60 -29.40
N ASP A 138 -10.13 -0.22 -28.63
CA ASP A 138 -10.71 -1.19 -27.69
C ASP A 138 -11.42 -0.49 -26.52
N ALA A 139 -10.86 0.61 -26.03
CA ALA A 139 -11.48 1.43 -24.98
C ALA A 139 -12.80 2.06 -25.45
N LEU A 140 -12.85 2.54 -26.70
CA LEU A 140 -14.07 3.07 -27.31
C LEU A 140 -15.13 1.99 -27.52
N ASP A 141 -14.72 0.78 -27.92
CA ASP A 141 -15.66 -0.33 -28.12
C ASP A 141 -16.19 -0.89 -26.78
N LEU A 142 -15.34 -0.98 -25.76
CA LEU A 142 -15.77 -1.29 -24.39
C LEU A 142 -16.80 -0.24 -23.89
N ASP A 143 -16.53 1.05 -24.09
CA ASP A 143 -17.44 2.12 -23.66
C ASP A 143 -18.83 1.99 -24.29
N LYS A 144 -18.89 1.69 -25.60
CA LYS A 144 -20.16 1.45 -26.33
C LYS A 144 -20.92 0.25 -25.78
N VAL A 145 -20.24 -0.86 -25.50
CA VAL A 145 -20.87 -2.08 -24.96
C VAL A 145 -21.46 -1.82 -23.57
N LEU A 146 -20.73 -1.10 -22.71
CA LEU A 146 -21.21 -0.73 -21.38
C LEU A 146 -22.41 0.22 -21.44
N GLN A 147 -22.39 1.16 -22.39
CA GLN A 147 -23.50 2.07 -22.65
C GLN A 147 -24.76 1.30 -23.10
N ALA A 148 -24.64 0.41 -24.07
CA ALA A 148 -25.75 -0.40 -24.56
C ALA A 148 -26.35 -1.30 -23.47
N GLY A 149 -25.51 -1.95 -22.66
CA GLY A 149 -25.98 -2.76 -21.53
C GLY A 149 -26.69 -1.94 -20.46
N ALA A 150 -26.25 -0.71 -20.21
CA ALA A 150 -26.91 0.21 -19.28
C ALA A 150 -28.28 0.70 -19.78
N GLU A 151 -28.41 0.97 -21.09
CA GLU A 151 -29.66 1.33 -21.74
C GLU A 151 -30.67 0.18 -21.73
N GLN A 152 -30.22 -1.05 -21.98
CA GLN A 152 -31.08 -2.23 -21.89
C GLN A 152 -31.60 -2.45 -20.47
N GLN A 153 -30.76 -2.29 -19.45
CA GLN A 153 -31.21 -2.35 -18.06
C GLN A 153 -32.27 -1.28 -17.74
N MET A 154 -32.12 -0.07 -18.29
CA MET A 154 -33.13 0.99 -18.14
C MET A 154 -34.45 0.60 -18.82
N ALA A 155 -34.40 0.04 -20.03
CA ALA A 155 -35.58 -0.44 -20.76
C ALA A 155 -36.30 -1.59 -20.04
N LEU A 156 -35.56 -2.43 -19.32
CA LEU A 156 -36.09 -3.50 -18.45
C LEU A 156 -36.62 -3.00 -17.09
N GLY A 157 -36.63 -1.68 -16.88
CA GLY A 157 -37.22 -1.05 -15.69
C GLY A 157 -36.25 -0.82 -14.53
N SER A 158 -34.94 -0.91 -14.74
CA SER A 158 -33.96 -0.60 -13.68
C SER A 158 -33.99 0.89 -13.30
N THR A 159 -34.25 1.16 -12.01
CA THR A 159 -34.26 2.51 -11.43
C THR A 159 -32.88 3.00 -10.97
N GLU A 160 -31.83 2.22 -11.21
CA GLU A 160 -30.46 2.56 -10.81
C GLU A 160 -29.86 3.71 -11.62
N SER A 161 -28.84 4.38 -11.07
CA SER A 161 -28.11 5.43 -11.78
C SER A 161 -27.36 4.89 -13.00
N LEU A 162 -27.06 5.76 -13.97
CA LEU A 162 -26.35 5.38 -15.19
C LEU A 162 -25.02 4.67 -14.89
N ASP A 163 -24.23 5.20 -13.94
CA ASP A 163 -22.94 4.63 -13.56
C ASP A 163 -23.08 3.25 -12.92
N VAL A 164 -24.10 3.04 -12.09
CA VAL A 164 -24.39 1.71 -11.50
C VAL A 164 -24.80 0.72 -12.57
N ARG A 165 -25.66 1.12 -13.53
CA ARG A 165 -26.07 0.26 -14.65
C ARG A 165 -24.89 -0.11 -15.56
N ARG A 166 -23.96 0.83 -15.81
CA ARG A 166 -22.71 0.57 -16.55
C ARG A 166 -21.80 -0.41 -15.81
N ALA A 167 -21.66 -0.29 -14.49
CA ALA A 167 -20.90 -1.26 -13.69
C ALA A 167 -21.54 -2.65 -13.68
N LEU A 168 -22.87 -2.74 -13.58
CA LEU A 168 -23.61 -4.00 -13.73
C LEU A 168 -23.43 -4.59 -15.14
N ALA A 169 -23.40 -3.75 -16.17
CA ALA A 169 -23.18 -4.18 -17.54
C ALA A 169 -21.80 -4.80 -17.76
N LEU A 170 -20.75 -4.22 -17.16
CA LEU A 170 -19.42 -4.81 -17.17
C LEU A 170 -19.41 -6.18 -16.47
N GLY A 171 -20.14 -6.30 -15.36
CA GLY A 171 -20.30 -7.56 -14.64
C GLY A 171 -21.02 -8.64 -15.46
N ALA A 172 -22.06 -8.27 -16.22
CA ALA A 172 -22.79 -9.15 -17.12
C ALA A 172 -21.91 -9.62 -18.29
N LEU A 173 -21.15 -8.70 -18.89
CA LEU A 173 -20.17 -9.01 -19.92
C LEU A 173 -19.14 -10.05 -19.44
N ALA A 174 -18.60 -9.87 -18.23
CA ALA A 174 -17.65 -10.81 -17.63
C ALA A 174 -18.25 -12.21 -17.34
N ARG A 175 -19.58 -12.31 -17.18
CA ARG A 175 -20.28 -13.59 -17.00
C ARG A 175 -20.68 -14.25 -18.32
N GLY A 176 -20.41 -13.61 -19.46
CA GLY A 176 -20.86 -14.09 -20.77
C GLY A 176 -22.38 -13.98 -20.95
N GLU A 177 -23.06 -13.16 -20.13
CA GLU A 177 -24.47 -12.84 -20.32
C GLU A 177 -24.57 -11.95 -21.57
N GLN A 178 -24.92 -12.55 -22.70
CA GLN A 178 -25.18 -11.79 -23.93
C GLN A 178 -26.34 -10.82 -23.65
N PHE A 179 -26.06 -9.52 -23.76
CA PHE A 179 -27.09 -8.52 -23.90
C PHE A 179 -27.82 -8.82 -25.20
N LEU A 180 -29.04 -9.37 -25.09
CA LEU A 180 -29.88 -9.75 -26.23
C LEU A 180 -30.12 -8.52 -27.12
N GLY A 181 -29.34 -8.41 -28.18
CA GLY A 181 -29.38 -7.34 -29.17
C GLY A 181 -28.56 -7.70 -30.40
N LEU A 182 -29.22 -8.36 -31.37
CA LEU A 182 -28.75 -8.75 -32.71
C LEU A 182 -27.83 -9.98 -32.78
N ALA A 183 -28.44 -11.17 -32.64
CA ALA A 183 -27.90 -12.37 -33.25
C ALA A 183 -28.08 -12.29 -34.78
N THR A 184 -26.98 -12.20 -35.52
CA THR A 184 -26.94 -12.75 -36.89
C THR A 184 -26.90 -14.28 -36.77
N PRO A 185 -27.78 -15.03 -37.45
CA PRO A 185 -27.73 -16.47 -37.42
C PRO A 185 -26.58 -16.91 -38.32
N ASP A 186 -25.45 -17.25 -37.72
CA ASP A 186 -24.53 -18.30 -38.15
C ASP A 186 -23.21 -18.11 -37.41
N THR A 187 -23.04 -18.88 -36.32
CA THR A 187 -21.73 -19.40 -35.93
C THR A 187 -21.96 -20.51 -34.91
N GLU A 188 -21.24 -21.60 -35.16
CA GLU A 188 -21.34 -22.87 -34.47
C GLU A 188 -21.11 -22.73 -32.96
N ARG A 189 -21.73 -23.64 -32.21
CA ARG A 189 -21.62 -23.75 -30.75
C ARG A 189 -20.15 -23.71 -30.30
N VAL A 190 -19.73 -22.56 -29.76
CA VAL A 190 -18.49 -22.45 -29.00
C VAL A 190 -18.69 -23.14 -27.65
N GLU A 191 -17.77 -24.05 -27.32
CA GLU A 191 -17.72 -24.78 -26.05
C GLU A 191 -17.84 -23.81 -24.85
N THR A 192 -18.68 -24.18 -23.89
CA THR A 192 -18.86 -23.42 -22.65
C THR A 192 -17.54 -23.30 -21.87
N PRO A 193 -17.09 -22.09 -21.48
CA PRO A 193 -15.86 -21.94 -20.71
C PRO A 193 -15.97 -22.66 -19.37
N ARG A 194 -14.89 -23.33 -18.98
CA ARG A 194 -14.73 -24.04 -17.72
C ARG A 194 -15.06 -23.11 -16.53
N ARG A 195 -16.03 -23.51 -15.72
CA ARG A 195 -16.52 -22.77 -14.53
C ARG A 195 -15.37 -22.57 -13.53
N ILE A 196 -14.87 -21.33 -13.38
CA ILE A 196 -13.87 -20.99 -12.37
C ILE A 196 -14.58 -20.86 -11.02
N THR A 197 -14.32 -21.78 -10.09
CA THR A 197 -14.82 -21.70 -8.72
C THR A 197 -14.05 -20.63 -7.94
N ARG A 198 -14.77 -19.76 -7.24
CA ARG A 198 -14.20 -18.63 -6.49
C ARG A 198 -13.88 -19.09 -5.06
N GLN A 199 -12.62 -19.02 -4.65
CA GLN A 199 -12.22 -19.27 -3.26
C GLN A 199 -12.13 -17.95 -2.49
N ILE A 200 -12.90 -17.80 -1.40
CA ILE A 200 -12.92 -16.62 -0.54
C ILE A 200 -12.52 -17.07 0.88
N VAL A 201 -11.33 -16.68 1.33
CA VAL A 201 -10.86 -16.93 2.71
C VAL A 201 -11.19 -15.72 3.57
N LEU A 202 -12.08 -15.89 4.56
CA LEU A 202 -12.52 -14.83 5.46
C LEU A 202 -12.02 -15.09 6.89
N TYR A 203 -11.35 -14.10 7.48
CA TYR A 203 -10.98 -14.11 8.90
C TYR A 203 -11.99 -13.27 9.67
N VAL A 204 -13.07 -13.89 10.18
CA VAL A 204 -14.18 -13.17 10.84
C VAL A 204 -14.02 -13.19 12.37
N HIS A 205 -13.93 -12.00 12.96
CA HIS A 205 -14.02 -11.74 14.39
C HIS A 205 -15.49 -11.49 14.75
N LEU A 206 -16.13 -12.46 15.39
CA LEU A 206 -17.48 -12.35 15.94
C LEU A 206 -17.38 -12.24 17.47
N SER A 207 -18.14 -11.33 18.06
CA SER A 207 -18.37 -11.35 19.51
C SER A 207 -19.40 -12.43 19.86
N ASP A 208 -19.38 -12.98 21.08
CA ASP A 208 -20.38 -13.98 21.52
C ASP A 208 -21.82 -13.48 21.35
N ARG A 209 -22.05 -12.17 21.45
CA ARG A 209 -23.36 -11.52 21.23
C ARG A 209 -23.80 -11.47 19.76
N ALA A 210 -22.88 -11.65 18.81
CA ALA A 210 -23.16 -11.67 17.38
C ALA A 210 -23.50 -13.07 16.86
N ILE A 211 -23.22 -14.13 17.63
CA ILE A 211 -23.49 -15.51 17.27
C ILE A 211 -24.99 -15.79 17.44
N GLY A 212 -25.68 -16.20 16.36
CA GLY A 212 -27.13 -16.48 16.36
C GLY A 212 -28.02 -15.25 16.20
N ASN A 213 -27.45 -14.04 16.07
CA ASN A 213 -28.19 -12.81 15.78
C ASN A 213 -28.06 -12.44 14.29
N PRO A 214 -29.16 -12.36 13.51
CA PRO A 214 -29.12 -11.95 12.09
C PRO A 214 -28.54 -10.55 11.86
N HIS A 215 -28.55 -9.70 12.89
CA HIS A 215 -27.98 -8.36 12.91
C HIS A 215 -26.62 -8.29 13.63
N GLY A 216 -26.05 -9.45 13.99
CA GLY A 216 -24.71 -9.54 14.57
C GLY A 216 -23.65 -9.00 13.62
N ILE A 217 -22.77 -8.13 14.14
CA ILE A 217 -21.69 -7.51 13.36
C ILE A 217 -20.41 -8.31 13.59
N GLY A 218 -19.78 -8.75 12.50
CA GLY A 218 -18.45 -9.36 12.49
C GLY A 218 -17.42 -8.43 11.86
N ARG A 219 -16.19 -8.45 12.36
CA ARG A 219 -15.04 -7.75 11.76
C ARG A 219 -14.24 -8.73 10.92
N VAL A 220 -13.86 -8.38 9.69
CA VAL A 220 -12.95 -9.22 8.88
C VAL A 220 -11.54 -8.63 8.86
N GLU A 221 -10.51 -9.47 9.06
CA GLU A 221 -9.12 -9.02 9.19
C GLU A 221 -8.50 -8.52 7.86
N SER A 222 -9.07 -8.90 6.72
CA SER A 222 -8.61 -8.36 5.43
C SER A 222 -9.72 -8.35 4.38
N PRO A 223 -10.17 -7.14 3.98
CA PRO A 223 -9.88 -5.82 4.57
C PRO A 223 -10.68 -5.65 5.88
N ASN A 224 -10.27 -4.71 6.76
CA ASN A 224 -10.96 -4.28 7.99
C ASN A 224 -12.40 -3.77 7.71
N ILE A 225 -13.27 -4.65 7.27
CA ILE A 225 -14.64 -4.39 6.85
C ILE A 225 -15.54 -4.93 7.96
N LEU A 226 -16.53 -4.11 8.33
CA LEU A 226 -17.68 -4.57 9.10
C LEU A 226 -18.60 -5.30 8.13
N LEU A 227 -18.66 -6.62 8.24
CA LEU A 227 -19.59 -7.42 7.45
C LEU A 227 -20.82 -7.72 8.29
N THR A 228 -21.99 -7.58 7.68
CA THR A 228 -23.23 -8.08 8.27
C THR A 228 -23.33 -9.58 8.02
N ALA A 229 -24.00 -10.28 8.93
CA ALA A 229 -24.28 -11.71 8.76
C ALA A 229 -25.03 -12.00 7.45
N ALA A 230 -25.90 -11.08 7.01
CA ALA A 230 -26.63 -11.16 5.74
C ALA A 230 -25.71 -11.13 4.50
N GLN A 231 -24.65 -10.31 4.52
CA GLN A 231 -23.67 -10.23 3.43
C GLN A 231 -22.89 -11.54 3.30
N VAL A 232 -22.44 -12.11 4.43
CA VAL A 232 -21.73 -13.39 4.46
C VAL A 232 -22.65 -14.52 4.00
N ALA A 233 -23.92 -14.52 4.44
CA ALA A 233 -24.91 -15.50 3.99
C ALA A 233 -25.17 -15.42 2.48
N ALA A 234 -25.22 -14.21 1.90
CA ALA A 234 -25.36 -14.01 0.46
C ALA A 234 -24.17 -14.62 -0.31
N TRP A 235 -22.93 -14.48 0.19
CA TRP A 235 -21.76 -15.10 -0.44
C TRP A 235 -21.72 -16.62 -0.29
N CYS A 236 -22.13 -17.16 0.86
CA CYS A 236 -22.28 -18.61 1.06
C CYS A 236 -23.40 -19.21 0.20
N GLY A 237 -24.41 -18.43 -0.17
CA GLY A 237 -25.52 -18.85 -1.04
C GLY A 237 -25.20 -18.89 -2.53
N LEU A 238 -24.03 -18.37 -2.95
CA LEU A 238 -23.59 -18.43 -4.33
C LEU A 238 -23.05 -19.84 -4.64
N PRO A 239 -23.59 -20.56 -5.64
CA PRO A 239 -23.26 -21.96 -5.91
C PRO A 239 -21.78 -22.20 -6.30
N ASP A 240 -21.04 -21.13 -6.65
CA ASP A 240 -19.67 -21.18 -7.13
C ASP A 240 -18.64 -20.55 -6.15
N SER A 241 -18.98 -20.41 -4.85
CA SER A 241 -18.11 -19.79 -3.83
C SER A 241 -17.70 -20.77 -2.71
N GLN A 242 -16.39 -20.89 -2.44
CA GLN A 242 -15.86 -21.64 -1.28
C GLN A 242 -15.49 -20.67 -0.15
N VAL A 243 -16.15 -20.78 1.00
CA VAL A 243 -15.90 -19.96 2.19
C VAL A 243 -15.20 -20.79 3.26
N ILE A 244 -13.99 -20.38 3.68
CA ILE A 244 -13.24 -21.03 4.77
C ILE A 244 -13.35 -20.19 6.04
N VAL A 245 -13.93 -20.77 7.11
CA VAL A 245 -14.05 -20.13 8.44
C VAL A 245 -12.95 -20.66 9.36
N ARG A 246 -12.12 -19.76 9.91
CA ARG A 246 -11.06 -20.09 10.87
C ARG A 246 -11.45 -19.66 12.28
N PRO A 247 -11.07 -20.42 13.33
CA PRO A 247 -11.40 -20.08 14.71
C PRO A 247 -10.72 -18.78 15.16
N VAL A 248 -11.40 -18.03 16.03
CA VAL A 248 -10.89 -16.77 16.60
C VAL A 248 -9.65 -17.08 17.45
N ILE A 249 -8.55 -16.38 17.16
CA ILE A 249 -7.36 -16.41 18.02
C ILE A 249 -7.61 -15.42 19.16
N ASP A 250 -7.79 -15.94 20.37
CA ASP A 250 -7.79 -15.09 21.57
C ASP A 250 -6.38 -14.54 21.82
N LEU A 251 -6.21 -13.24 21.57
CA LEU A 251 -4.94 -12.54 21.76
C LEU A 251 -4.51 -12.47 23.24
N ASN A 252 -5.44 -12.67 24.17
CA ASN A 252 -5.16 -12.68 25.61
C ASN A 252 -4.63 -14.04 26.08
N ASN A 253 -4.79 -15.10 25.29
CA ASN A 253 -4.29 -16.41 25.63
C ASN A 253 -2.75 -16.42 25.59
N ARG A 254 -2.12 -16.76 26.71
CA ARG A 254 -0.65 -16.85 26.80
C ARG A 254 -0.20 -18.19 26.25
N VAL A 255 0.68 -18.15 25.26
CA VAL A 255 1.12 -19.34 24.55
C VAL A 255 2.63 -19.26 24.41
N SER A 256 3.29 -20.35 24.75
CA SER A 256 4.73 -20.50 24.57
C SER A 256 5.03 -21.94 24.23
N VAL A 257 6.11 -22.15 23.48
CA VAL A 257 6.62 -23.47 23.12
C VAL A 257 8.10 -23.56 23.48
N GLU A 258 8.55 -24.78 23.80
CA GLU A 258 9.95 -25.09 24.09
C GLU A 258 10.72 -25.43 22.80
N SER A 259 10.51 -24.67 21.73
CA SER A 259 11.19 -24.85 20.45
C SER A 259 11.63 -23.50 19.90
N TYR A 260 12.73 -23.49 19.15
CA TYR A 260 13.16 -22.31 18.39
C TYR A 260 12.15 -21.97 17.28
N GLU A 261 11.56 -22.98 16.64
CA GLU A 261 10.62 -22.79 15.54
C GLU A 261 9.31 -22.20 16.06
N ILE A 262 8.84 -21.13 15.40
CA ILE A 262 7.61 -20.42 15.75
C ILE A 262 6.42 -21.10 15.04
N PRO A 263 5.51 -21.77 15.78
CA PRO A 263 4.33 -22.41 15.19
C PRO A 263 3.38 -21.39 14.55
N ASP A 264 2.63 -21.81 13.53
CA ASP A 264 1.70 -20.94 12.79
C ASP A 264 0.67 -20.25 13.69
N ARG A 265 0.17 -20.93 14.72
CA ARG A 265 -0.73 -20.34 15.74
C ARG A 265 -0.10 -19.12 16.42
N LEU A 266 1.16 -19.24 16.85
CA LEU A 266 1.88 -18.17 17.54
C LEU A 266 2.24 -17.05 16.57
N ARG A 267 2.63 -17.40 15.35
CA ARG A 267 2.86 -16.45 14.26
C ARG A 267 1.61 -15.60 13.99
N GLU A 268 0.45 -16.22 13.81
CA GLU A 268 -0.82 -15.52 13.55
C GLU A 268 -1.23 -14.65 14.76
N GLN A 269 -1.05 -15.13 15.99
CA GLN A 269 -1.31 -14.33 17.20
C GLN A 269 -0.47 -13.05 17.24
N VAL A 270 0.82 -13.14 16.92
CA VAL A 270 1.73 -11.98 16.89
C VAL A 270 1.35 -11.01 15.75
N ILE A 271 1.02 -11.54 14.56
CA ILE A 271 0.58 -10.74 13.41
C ILE A 271 -0.67 -9.92 13.76
N LEU A 272 -1.67 -10.57 14.36
CA LEU A 272 -2.92 -9.95 14.75
C LEU A 272 -2.76 -8.91 15.86
N ARG A 273 -1.83 -9.15 16.79
CA ARG A 273 -1.55 -8.23 17.89
C ARG A 273 -0.91 -6.92 17.40
N ASP A 274 0.12 -7.01 16.58
CA ASP A 274 0.97 -5.86 16.25
C ASP A 274 0.58 -5.16 14.95
N LEU A 275 -0.12 -5.85 14.04
CA LEU A 275 -0.61 -5.43 12.71
C LEU A 275 0.47 -4.98 11.70
N GLY A 276 1.61 -4.51 12.18
CA GLY A 276 2.72 -3.96 11.41
C GLY A 276 4.06 -4.24 12.08
N CYS A 277 5.15 -3.94 11.37
CA CYS A 277 6.49 -3.94 11.93
C CYS A 277 6.56 -3.00 13.14
N VAL A 278 7.20 -3.47 14.22
CA VAL A 278 7.20 -2.76 15.51
C VAL A 278 8.27 -1.68 15.65
N ALA A 279 9.09 -1.50 14.62
CA ALA A 279 10.09 -0.43 14.58
C ALA A 279 9.43 0.96 14.45
N PRO A 280 10.06 2.02 14.98
CA PRO A 280 9.55 3.39 14.94
C PRO A 280 9.12 3.82 13.53
N TYR A 281 7.92 4.38 13.41
CA TYR A 281 7.33 4.92 12.17
C TYR A 281 7.25 3.95 10.97
N CYS A 282 7.50 2.66 11.17
CA CYS A 282 7.39 1.68 10.09
C CYS A 282 5.93 1.39 9.74
N THR A 283 5.61 1.37 8.45
CA THR A 283 4.25 1.09 7.93
C THR A 283 4.12 -0.29 7.29
N LYS A 284 5.19 -1.09 7.27
CA LYS A 284 5.15 -2.45 6.70
C LYS A 284 4.24 -3.35 7.53
N ARG A 285 3.29 -4.02 6.88
CA ARG A 285 2.35 -4.96 7.53
C ARG A 285 3.06 -6.15 8.15
N ALA A 286 2.57 -6.65 9.28
CA ALA A 286 3.17 -7.79 9.99
C ALA A 286 3.19 -9.07 9.13
N ARG A 287 2.18 -9.25 8.27
CA ARG A 287 2.12 -10.36 7.29
C ARG A 287 3.25 -10.34 6.24
N ARG A 288 3.96 -9.21 6.08
CA ARG A 288 5.14 -9.05 5.22
C ARG A 288 6.44 -8.88 6.03
N ALA A 289 6.38 -9.18 7.32
CA ALA A 289 7.49 -9.08 8.26
C ALA A 289 7.91 -10.47 8.73
N ASP A 290 9.17 -10.57 9.16
CA ASP A 290 9.65 -11.74 9.90
C ASP A 290 9.13 -11.65 11.34
N ILE A 291 8.72 -12.77 11.92
CA ILE A 291 8.48 -12.83 13.36
C ILE A 291 9.79 -13.17 14.01
N ASP A 292 10.29 -12.26 14.84
CA ASP A 292 11.62 -12.30 15.42
C ASP A 292 11.55 -12.33 16.95
N HIS A 293 12.51 -12.99 17.58
CA HIS A 293 12.61 -13.07 19.04
C HIS A 293 13.20 -11.77 19.59
N VAL A 294 12.50 -11.08 20.49
CA VAL A 294 12.98 -9.83 21.12
C VAL A 294 14.30 -10.06 21.83
N ARG A 295 14.33 -11.05 22.74
CA ARG A 295 15.54 -11.67 23.27
C ARG A 295 15.80 -12.95 22.50
N GLU A 296 16.97 -13.07 21.90
CA GLU A 296 17.30 -14.23 21.05
C GLU A 296 17.20 -15.55 21.82
N TRP A 297 16.75 -16.60 21.13
CA TRP A 297 16.60 -17.94 21.70
C TRP A 297 17.93 -18.50 22.24
N ILE A 298 19.04 -18.26 21.54
CA ILE A 298 20.38 -18.75 21.89
C ILE A 298 20.85 -18.22 23.27
N VAL A 299 20.38 -17.04 23.67
CA VAL A 299 20.70 -16.43 24.98
C VAL A 299 19.57 -16.62 26.01
N GLY A 300 18.70 -17.61 25.79
CA GLY A 300 17.64 -18.02 26.71
C GLY A 300 16.33 -17.23 26.57
N GLY A 301 16.07 -16.59 25.43
CA GLY A 301 14.74 -16.04 25.13
C GLY A 301 13.73 -17.15 24.84
N SER A 302 12.47 -16.99 25.25
CA SER A 302 11.40 -17.97 24.99
C SER A 302 10.75 -17.77 23.62
N THR A 303 10.15 -18.82 23.07
CA THR A 303 9.31 -18.75 21.86
C THR A 303 7.87 -18.68 22.31
N GLY A 304 7.42 -17.46 22.60
CA GLY A 304 6.09 -17.21 23.11
C GLY A 304 5.65 -15.78 22.88
N ASP A 305 4.38 -15.50 23.15
CA ASP A 305 3.76 -14.20 22.87
C ASP A 305 4.52 -13.03 23.54
N LEU A 306 5.13 -13.24 24.71
CA LEU A 306 5.88 -12.22 25.44
C LEU A 306 7.29 -11.91 24.88
N ASN A 307 7.77 -12.67 23.89
CA ASN A 307 9.13 -12.53 23.37
C ASN A 307 9.21 -12.56 21.83
N LEU A 308 8.08 -12.53 21.14
CA LEU A 308 8.03 -12.47 19.67
C LEU A 308 7.50 -11.12 19.19
N ALA A 309 8.09 -10.54 18.14
CA ALA A 309 7.61 -9.31 17.53
C ALA A 309 7.85 -9.31 16.02
N PRO A 310 6.96 -8.70 15.21
CA PRO A 310 7.18 -8.59 13.77
C PRO A 310 8.19 -7.49 13.43
N LEU A 311 9.22 -7.85 12.68
CA LEU A 311 10.21 -6.94 12.11
C LEU A 311 10.32 -7.18 10.60
N CYS A 312 10.20 -6.12 9.80
CA CYS A 312 10.51 -6.25 8.37
C CYS A 312 12.00 -6.51 8.17
N ARG A 313 12.38 -7.14 7.05
CA ARG A 313 13.78 -7.49 6.74
C ARG A 313 14.80 -6.38 7.05
N GLY A 314 14.49 -5.13 6.70
CA GLY A 314 15.38 -3.99 6.98
C GLY A 314 15.56 -3.70 8.47
N HIS A 315 14.48 -3.71 9.25
CA HIS A 315 14.55 -3.48 10.70
C HIS A 315 15.06 -4.70 11.48
N HIS A 316 14.84 -5.90 10.97
CA HIS A 316 15.47 -7.10 11.51
C HIS A 316 16.99 -7.00 11.35
N ARG A 317 17.49 -6.66 10.15
CA ARG A 317 18.92 -6.37 9.93
C ARG A 317 19.43 -5.22 10.80
N LEU A 318 18.65 -4.15 10.96
CA LEU A 318 19.02 -3.03 11.84
C LEU A 318 19.26 -3.52 13.27
N LYS A 319 18.35 -4.32 13.83
CA LYS A 319 18.51 -4.91 15.15
C LYS A 319 19.73 -5.85 15.23
N THR A 320 19.94 -6.70 14.23
CA THR A 320 21.00 -7.72 14.26
C THR A 320 22.41 -7.15 14.04
N PHE A 321 22.55 -6.15 13.15
CA PHE A 321 23.85 -5.69 12.66
C PHE A 321 24.22 -4.27 13.08
N SER A 322 23.45 -3.65 13.98
CA SER A 322 23.75 -2.33 14.52
C SER A 322 23.53 -2.28 16.03
N ALA A 323 23.83 -1.15 16.66
CA ALA A 323 23.61 -0.95 18.09
C ALA A 323 22.17 -0.52 18.45
N TRP A 324 21.23 -0.57 17.49
CA TRP A 324 19.81 -0.39 17.77
C TRP A 324 19.29 -1.51 18.66
N THR A 325 18.59 -1.14 19.73
CA THR A 325 17.99 -2.10 20.66
C THR A 325 16.56 -1.73 20.94
N TYR A 326 15.77 -2.71 21.38
CA TYR A 326 14.44 -2.46 21.90
C TYR A 326 14.06 -3.43 23.00
N THR A 327 13.10 -3.02 23.82
CA THR A 327 12.51 -3.84 24.87
C THR A 327 10.99 -3.88 24.66
N MET A 328 10.39 -5.06 24.72
CA MET A 328 8.94 -5.19 24.82
C MET A 328 8.53 -4.91 26.27
N LEU A 329 7.75 -3.85 26.50
CA LEU A 329 7.28 -3.51 27.86
C LEU A 329 6.07 -4.37 28.24
N GLN A 330 5.18 -4.57 27.28
CA GLN A 330 4.09 -5.53 27.29
C GLN A 330 3.78 -5.91 25.84
N PRO A 331 3.14 -7.06 25.57
CA PRO A 331 2.71 -7.44 24.22
C PRO A 331 2.05 -6.28 23.48
N GLY A 332 2.61 -5.88 22.34
CA GLY A 332 2.11 -4.75 21.55
C GLY A 332 2.72 -3.38 21.85
N SER A 333 3.61 -3.26 22.84
CA SER A 333 4.30 -2.01 23.18
C SER A 333 5.81 -2.20 23.33
N TYR A 334 6.57 -1.30 22.71
CA TYR A 334 8.00 -1.44 22.51
C TYR A 334 8.72 -0.12 22.78
N LEU A 335 9.79 -0.19 23.57
CA LEU A 335 10.70 0.93 23.80
C LEU A 335 11.97 0.69 22.99
N TRP A 336 12.17 1.49 21.95
CA TRP A 336 13.34 1.48 21.08
C TRP A 336 14.38 2.50 21.54
N ARG A 337 15.65 2.15 21.37
CA ARG A 337 16.80 3.03 21.61
C ARG A 337 17.71 3.00 20.41
N SER A 338 18.05 4.19 19.91
CA SER A 338 19.04 4.35 18.85
C SER A 338 20.46 4.51 19.42
N PRO A 339 21.50 4.12 18.66
CA PRO A 339 22.90 4.43 18.92
C PRO A 339 23.19 5.90 19.23
N LEU A 340 22.40 6.83 18.67
CA LEU A 340 22.54 8.28 18.91
C LEU A 340 21.80 8.77 20.16
N GLY A 341 21.28 7.85 20.99
CA GLY A 341 20.60 8.18 22.25
C GLY A 341 19.13 8.55 22.09
N GLN A 342 18.56 8.40 20.89
CA GLN A 342 17.14 8.65 20.67
C GLN A 342 16.30 7.53 21.28
N VAL A 343 15.14 7.89 21.80
CA VAL A 343 14.25 6.95 22.49
C VAL A 343 12.86 7.04 21.89
N TYR A 344 12.33 5.93 21.40
CA TYR A 344 11.01 5.89 20.77
C TYR A 344 10.12 4.87 21.47
N PHE A 345 8.91 5.26 21.82
CA PHE A 345 7.88 4.35 22.29
C PHE A 345 6.91 4.04 21.15
N ARG A 346 6.78 2.76 20.79
CA ARG A 346 5.86 2.28 19.75
C ARG A 346 4.79 1.41 20.38
N ASP A 347 3.53 1.71 20.11
CA ASP A 347 2.37 0.86 20.43
C ASP A 347 1.37 0.80 19.26
N GLY A 348 0.21 0.17 19.45
CA GLY A 348 -0.83 0.06 18.43
C GLY A 348 -1.41 1.39 17.94
N THR A 349 -1.16 2.50 18.63
CA THR A 349 -1.60 3.85 18.23
C THR A 349 -0.57 4.58 17.38
N GLY A 350 0.68 4.10 17.33
CA GLY A 350 1.75 4.68 16.52
C GLY A 350 3.06 4.77 17.28
N THR A 351 3.88 5.75 16.93
CA THR A 351 5.19 6.02 17.54
C THR A 351 5.20 7.37 18.22
N ARG A 352 5.70 7.41 19.45
CA ARG A 352 5.96 8.61 20.24
C ARG A 352 7.46 8.75 20.44
N ASP A 353 8.00 9.92 20.10
CA ASP A 353 9.38 10.28 20.41
C ASP A 353 9.49 10.70 21.88
N LEU A 354 10.32 9.99 22.64
CA LEU A 354 10.63 10.21 24.05
C LEU A 354 12.08 10.69 24.25
N THR A 355 12.77 11.05 23.17
CA THR A 355 14.14 11.57 23.24
C THR A 355 14.17 12.82 24.11
N PRO A 356 15.01 12.85 25.18
CA PRO A 356 15.13 14.03 26.03
C PRO A 356 15.56 15.24 25.19
N ARG A 357 14.77 16.32 25.24
CA ARG A 357 15.19 17.59 24.64
C ARG A 357 16.24 18.24 25.54
N PRO A 358 17.31 18.84 24.99
CA PRO A 358 18.18 19.68 25.79
C PRO A 358 17.33 20.73 26.50
N VAL A 359 17.41 20.79 27.82
CA VAL A 359 16.84 21.90 28.59
C VAL A 359 17.80 23.06 28.35
N ASP A 360 17.33 24.15 27.74
CA ASP A 360 18.12 25.37 27.66
C ASP A 360 18.57 25.74 29.07
N PRO A 361 19.84 26.11 29.30
CA PRO A 361 20.25 26.60 30.61
C PRO A 361 19.33 27.78 30.97
N PRO A 362 18.87 27.89 32.23
CA PRO A 362 18.09 29.04 32.65
C PRO A 362 18.90 30.30 32.31
N GLY A 363 18.32 31.17 31.48
CA GLY A 363 18.98 32.39 31.02
C GLY A 363 19.53 33.18 32.21
N GLY A 364 20.85 33.35 32.24
CA GLY A 364 21.58 34.12 33.23
C GLY A 364 21.88 35.54 32.76
#